data_AF-A0A6I2WPK9-F1
#
_entry.id   AF-A0A6I2WPK9-F1
#
_cell.length_a   1.000
_cell.length_b   1.000
_cell.length_c   1.000
_cell.angle_alpha   90.00
_cell.angle_beta   90.00
_cell.angle_gamma   90.00
#
_symmetry.space_group_name_H-M   'P 1'
#
loop_
_entity.id
_entity.type
_entity.pdbx_description
1 polymer ?
#
loop_
_entity_poly.entity_id
_entity_poly.type
_entity_poly.pdbx_seq_one_letter_code
_entity_poly.pdbx_strand_id
1 'polypeptide(L)'
;MGAELAAALSMGVGKTAPMALPTEHRQVLIASLPNGRLRTEDFEVRSAPLPVPGDGKVLCRTVAITIGAGQRAGLQGSASYAGAPEAGRVMGGTGVAQVVSASGGRLRVGDLVWGQ
;
A
#
# COMPACT_ATOMS: atom_id res chain seq x y z
N MET A 1 39.40 -9.72 10.22
CA MET A 1 38.67 -8.79 9.33
C MET A 1 37.74 -9.62 8.46
N GLY A 2 36.41 -9.53 8.68
CA GLY A 2 35.42 -10.23 7.85
C GLY A 2 34.15 -10.72 8.57
N ALA A 3 34.09 -10.70 9.90
CA ALA A 3 32.92 -11.14 10.68
C ALA A 3 31.77 -10.10 10.72
N GLU A 4 31.89 -8.97 10.01
CA GLU A 4 31.00 -7.82 10.16
C GLU A 4 29.82 -7.78 9.17
N LEU A 5 29.72 -8.73 8.22
CA LEU A 5 28.65 -8.72 7.22
C LEU A 5 27.40 -9.53 7.61
N ALA A 6 27.47 -10.35 8.66
CA ALA A 6 26.33 -11.17 9.10
C ALA A 6 25.39 -10.47 10.11
N ALA A 7 25.80 -9.32 10.65
CA ALA A 7 25.05 -8.62 11.72
C ALA A 7 23.95 -7.67 11.20
N ALA A 8 23.99 -7.27 9.92
CA ALA A 8 23.03 -6.30 9.37
C ALA A 8 21.64 -6.87 9.03
N LEU A 9 21.46 -8.20 9.06
CA LEU A 9 20.17 -8.87 8.84
C LEU A 9 19.47 -9.31 10.14
N SER A 10 20.04 -8.98 11.30
CA SER A 10 19.45 -9.24 12.62
C SER A 10 19.14 -7.94 13.38
N MET A 11 18.69 -6.90 12.68
CA MET A 11 17.88 -5.89 13.34
C MET A 11 16.46 -6.41 13.34
N GLY A 12 16.10 -7.13 14.41
CA GLY A 12 14.72 -7.47 14.67
C GLY A 12 13.89 -6.20 14.50
N VAL A 13 12.92 -6.24 13.59
CA VAL A 13 11.84 -5.26 13.55
C VAL A 13 11.16 -5.42 14.89
N GLY A 14 11.57 -4.62 15.87
CA GLY A 14 10.98 -4.63 17.19
C GLY A 14 9.48 -4.52 16.97
N LYS A 15 8.71 -5.44 17.57
CA LYS A 15 7.25 -5.37 17.56
C LYS A 15 6.87 -3.94 17.93
N THR A 16 6.44 -3.15 16.96
CA THR A 16 5.91 -1.82 17.24
C THR A 16 4.76 -2.02 18.22
N ALA A 17 4.74 -1.25 19.30
CA ALA A 17 3.66 -1.27 20.26
C ALA A 17 2.30 -1.20 19.54
N PRO A 18 1.26 -1.89 20.03
CA PRO A 18 -0.06 -1.82 19.42
C PRO A 18 -0.49 -0.35 19.33
N MET A 19 -0.50 0.18 18.11
CA MET A 19 -1.00 1.52 17.85
C MET A 19 -2.52 1.44 17.82
N ALA A 20 -3.20 2.36 18.52
CA ALA A 20 -4.63 2.52 18.34
C ALA A 20 -4.92 2.76 16.86
N LEU A 21 -5.82 1.96 16.28
CA LEU A 21 -6.20 2.14 14.88
C LEU A 21 -6.98 3.45 14.73
N PRO A 22 -6.70 4.24 13.68
CA PRO A 22 -7.51 5.42 13.38
C PRO A 22 -8.95 4.98 13.07
N THR A 23 -9.93 5.86 13.18
CA THR A 23 -11.31 5.53 12.79
C THR A 23 -11.52 5.58 11.27
N GLU A 24 -10.63 6.27 10.56
CA GLU A 24 -10.70 6.47 9.11
C GLU A 24 -9.37 6.12 8.43
N HIS A 25 -9.44 5.82 7.14
CA HIS A 25 -8.28 5.71 6.26
C HIS A 25 -8.36 6.70 5.11
N ARG A 26 -7.21 7.30 4.81
CA ARG A 26 -7.05 8.25 3.71
C ARG A 26 -6.74 7.48 2.43
N GLN A 27 -7.48 7.78 1.39
CA GLN A 27 -7.34 7.20 0.07
C GLN A 27 -6.91 8.28 -0.93
N VAL A 28 -6.11 7.91 -1.91
CA VAL A 28 -5.88 8.71 -3.13
C VAL A 28 -6.66 8.02 -4.24
N LEU A 29 -7.68 8.69 -4.77
CA LEU A 29 -8.53 8.18 -5.83
C LEU A 29 -8.06 8.74 -7.18
N ILE A 30 -8.33 7.99 -8.24
CA ILE A 30 -8.24 8.46 -9.62
C ILE A 30 -9.50 9.30 -9.87
N ALA A 31 -9.38 10.62 -9.88
CA ALA A 31 -10.51 11.51 -10.13
C ALA A 31 -10.87 11.54 -11.62
N SER A 32 -9.85 11.55 -12.48
CA SER A 32 -10.01 11.46 -13.93
C SER A 32 -8.79 10.80 -14.58
N LEU A 33 -8.97 10.26 -15.79
CA LEU A 33 -7.86 9.68 -16.54
C LEU A 33 -7.11 10.78 -17.29
N PRO A 34 -5.78 10.88 -17.13
CA PRO A 34 -5.00 11.98 -17.67
C PRO A 34 -4.94 11.94 -19.21
N ASN A 35 -5.26 13.07 -19.85
CA ASN A 35 -4.92 13.30 -21.26
C ASN A 35 -3.58 14.06 -21.35
N GLY A 36 -2.47 13.31 -21.38
CA GLY A 36 -1.11 13.85 -21.50
C GLY A 36 -0.31 13.86 -20.19
N ARG A 37 0.05 15.04 -19.67
CA ARG A 37 0.81 15.14 -18.41
C ARG A 37 -0.15 14.95 -17.23
N LEU A 38 0.31 14.22 -16.22
CA LEU A 38 -0.40 14.14 -14.93
C LEU A 38 -0.50 15.53 -14.31
N ARG A 39 -1.66 15.79 -13.74
CA ARG A 39 -1.97 17.00 -13.00
C ARG A 39 -2.54 16.61 -11.64
N THR A 40 -2.55 17.55 -10.71
CA THR A 40 -3.08 17.30 -9.38
C THR A 40 -4.58 16.98 -9.44
N GLU A 41 -5.31 17.55 -10.40
CA GLU A 41 -6.75 17.35 -10.57
C GLU A 41 -7.11 15.95 -11.09
N ASP A 42 -6.13 15.17 -11.56
CA ASP A 42 -6.35 13.75 -11.91
C ASP A 42 -6.55 12.88 -10.66
N PHE A 43 -6.30 13.44 -9.47
CA PHE A 43 -6.38 12.75 -8.19
C PHE A 43 -7.30 13.46 -7.19
N GLU A 44 -7.92 12.68 -6.33
CA GLU A 44 -8.70 13.18 -5.19
C GLU A 44 -8.22 12.50 -3.90
N VAL A 45 -8.09 13.27 -2.82
CA VAL A 45 -7.79 12.71 -1.49
C VAL A 45 -9.08 12.65 -0.68
N ARG A 46 -9.46 11.46 -0.24
CA ARG A 46 -10.70 11.23 0.51
C ARG A 46 -10.45 10.44 1.78
N SER A 47 -11.19 10.74 2.85
CA SER A 47 -11.30 9.88 4.02
C SER A 47 -12.47 8.90 3.88
N ALA A 48 -12.25 7.66 4.32
CA ALA A 48 -13.28 6.63 4.41
C ALA A 48 -13.16 5.86 5.74
N PRO A 49 -14.21 5.18 6.22
CA PRO A 49 -14.10 4.31 7.39
C PRO A 49 -13.09 3.18 7.18
N LEU A 50 -12.41 2.73 8.24
CA LEU A 50 -11.54 1.55 8.13
C LEU A 50 -12.33 0.32 7.66
N PRO A 51 -11.83 -0.42 6.66
CA PRO A 51 -12.47 -1.65 6.25
C PRO A 51 -12.26 -2.75 7.29
N VAL A 52 -13.29 -3.56 7.52
CA VAL A 52 -13.20 -4.78 8.33
C VAL A 52 -12.77 -5.92 7.43
N PRO A 53 -11.64 -6.62 7.70
CA PRO A 53 -11.23 -7.75 6.89
C PRO A 53 -12.22 -8.91 7.06
N GLY A 54 -12.72 -9.44 5.95
CA GLY A 54 -13.49 -10.69 5.94
C GLY A 54 -12.60 -11.92 6.17
N ASP A 55 -13.19 -13.11 6.12
CA ASP A 55 -12.48 -14.38 6.35
C ASP A 55 -11.29 -14.56 5.39
N GLY A 56 -10.14 -14.95 5.93
CA GLY A 56 -8.90 -15.16 5.18
C GLY A 56 -8.27 -13.88 4.63
N LYS A 57 -8.77 -12.70 5.00
CA LYS A 57 -8.18 -11.40 4.65
C LYS A 57 -7.42 -10.80 5.83
N VAL A 58 -6.48 -9.93 5.51
CA VAL A 58 -5.77 -9.12 6.50
C VAL A 58 -6.03 -7.64 6.24
N LEU A 59 -6.02 -6.85 7.30
CA LEU A 59 -5.96 -5.40 7.21
C LEU A 59 -4.51 -4.97 7.42
N CYS A 60 -4.02 -4.14 6.50
CA CYS A 60 -2.66 -3.63 6.57
C CYS A 60 -2.66 -2.10 6.66
N ARG A 61 -1.74 -1.57 7.47
CA ARG A 61 -1.38 -0.15 7.47
C ARG A 61 -0.23 0.04 6.48
N THR A 62 -0.47 0.75 5.40
CA THR A 62 0.58 1.12 4.44
C THR A 62 1.60 2.04 5.11
N VAL A 63 2.89 1.69 4.99
CA VAL A 63 4.02 2.44 5.56
C VAL A 63 4.72 3.25 4.46
N ALA A 64 4.89 2.63 3.29
CA ALA A 64 5.49 3.27 2.14
C ALA A 64 4.86 2.75 0.85
N ILE A 65 4.79 3.61 -0.15
CA ILE A 65 4.40 3.26 -1.52
C ILE A 65 5.49 3.69 -2.49
N THR A 66 5.65 2.93 -3.56
CA THR A 66 6.54 3.28 -4.66
C THR A 66 5.84 4.25 -5.61
N ILE A 67 6.57 5.28 -6.03
CA ILE A 67 6.13 6.21 -7.07
C ILE A 67 7.14 6.10 -8.21
N GLY A 68 6.70 5.62 -9.36
CA GLY A 68 7.57 5.38 -10.51
C GLY A 68 6.84 5.54 -11.84
N ALA A 69 7.61 5.55 -12.94
CA ALA A 69 7.09 5.76 -14.29
C ALA A 69 5.99 4.76 -14.69
N GLY A 70 6.05 3.53 -14.17
CA GLY A 70 5.03 2.51 -14.39
C GLY A 70 3.63 2.90 -13.90
N GLN A 71 3.53 3.61 -12.77
CA GLN A 71 2.23 4.08 -12.25
C GLN A 71 1.57 5.10 -13.19
N ARG A 72 2.38 6.02 -13.73
CA ARG A 72 1.93 6.97 -14.77
C ARG A 72 1.49 6.22 -16.03
N ALA A 73 2.30 5.27 -16.50
CA ALA A 73 1.95 4.46 -17.67
C ALA A 73 0.66 3.64 -17.45
N GLY A 74 0.43 3.16 -16.23
CA GLY A 74 -0.80 2.49 -15.81
C GLY A 74 -2.03 3.39 -15.95
N LEU A 75 -1.96 4.63 -15.43
CA LEU A 75 -3.06 5.61 -15.55
C LEU A 75 -3.38 6.01 -16.99
N GLN A 76 -2.43 5.86 -17.91
CA GLN A 76 -2.60 6.12 -19.34
C GLN A 76 -3.05 4.88 -20.13
N GLY A 77 -3.27 3.75 -19.45
CA GLY A 77 -3.66 2.48 -20.09
C GLY A 77 -2.55 1.81 -20.91
N SER A 78 -1.31 2.34 -20.89
CA SER A 78 -0.21 1.81 -21.69
C SER A 78 0.58 0.70 -20.98
N ALA A 79 0.30 0.45 -19.69
CA ALA A 79 0.91 -0.63 -18.92
C ALA A 79 -0.12 -1.72 -18.59
N SER A 80 -0.16 -2.80 -19.38
CA SER A 80 -1.13 -3.89 -19.22
C SER A 80 -1.04 -4.61 -17.87
N TYR A 81 0.13 -4.61 -17.23
CA TYR A 81 0.33 -5.23 -15.90
C TYR A 81 -0.32 -4.44 -14.75
N ALA A 82 -0.64 -3.16 -14.96
CA ALA A 82 -1.21 -2.29 -13.92
C ALA A 82 -2.74 -2.44 -13.79
N GLY A 83 -3.37 -3.26 -14.65
CA GLY A 83 -4.83 -3.29 -14.81
C GLY A 83 -5.35 -2.04 -15.54
N ALA A 84 -6.63 -2.07 -15.94
CA ALA A 84 -7.26 -0.91 -16.56
C ALA A 84 -7.50 0.18 -15.50
N PRO A 85 -6.97 1.40 -15.68
CA PRO A 85 -7.26 2.50 -14.76
C PRO A 85 -8.71 2.92 -14.94
N GLU A 86 -9.39 3.21 -13.83
CA GLU A 86 -10.80 3.61 -13.82
C GLU A 86 -10.98 4.78 -12.85
N ALA A 87 -11.71 5.81 -13.29
CA ALA A 87 -12.06 6.94 -12.43
C ALA A 87 -12.93 6.46 -11.25
N GLY A 88 -12.76 7.09 -10.09
CA GLY A 88 -13.40 6.70 -8.83
C GLY A 88 -12.71 5.56 -8.08
N ARG A 89 -11.70 4.90 -8.66
CA ARG A 89 -10.95 3.83 -7.99
C ARG A 89 -9.80 4.39 -7.16
N VAL A 90 -9.47 3.73 -6.03
CA VAL A 90 -8.22 3.99 -5.29
C VAL A 90 -7.03 3.71 -6.19
N MET A 91 -6.09 4.65 -6.25
CA MET A 91 -4.84 4.51 -7.00
C MET A 91 -4.08 3.26 -6.51
N GLY A 92 -3.79 2.35 -7.43
CA GLY A 92 -2.95 1.19 -7.16
C GLY A 92 -1.49 1.58 -6.94
N GLY A 93 -0.72 0.68 -6.36
CA GLY A 93 0.71 0.91 -6.16
C GLY A 93 1.37 -0.24 -5.41
N THR A 94 2.63 -0.52 -5.74
CA THR A 94 3.43 -1.44 -4.95
C THR A 94 3.94 -0.73 -3.70
N GLY A 95 3.87 -1.39 -2.54
CA GLY A 95 4.27 -0.79 -1.28
C GLY A 95 4.67 -1.79 -0.22
N VAL A 96 5.06 -1.25 0.93
CA VAL A 96 5.32 -2.00 2.17
C VAL A 96 4.26 -1.61 3.18
N ALA A 97 3.70 -2.59 3.86
CA ALA A 97 2.66 -2.40 4.85
C ALA A 97 2.88 -3.29 6.07
N GLN A 98 2.34 -2.86 7.19
CA GLN A 98 2.31 -3.64 8.42
C GLN A 98 0.92 -4.25 8.60
N VAL A 99 0.84 -5.54 8.91
CA VAL A 99 -0.42 -6.21 9.25
C VAL A 99 -0.92 -5.68 10.59
N VAL A 100 -2.15 -5.14 10.61
CA VAL A 100 -2.78 -4.57 11.82
C VAL A 100 -4.02 -5.33 12.27
N SER A 101 -4.60 -6.16 11.40
CA SER A 101 -5.61 -7.16 11.77
C SER A 101 -5.49 -8.37 10.83
N ALA A 102 -5.69 -9.57 11.37
CA ALA A 102 -5.61 -10.82 10.61
C ALA A 102 -6.66 -11.81 11.11
N SER A 103 -7.47 -12.35 10.20
CA SER A 103 -8.46 -13.39 10.48
C SER A 103 -8.00 -14.75 9.91
N GLY A 104 -7.01 -15.34 10.58
CA GLY A 104 -6.46 -16.64 10.23
C GLY A 104 -5.39 -16.61 9.12
N GLY A 105 -4.90 -17.81 8.76
CA GLY A 105 -3.83 -17.97 7.77
C GLY A 105 -2.42 -17.86 8.37
N ARG A 106 -1.44 -17.50 7.52
CA ARG A 106 -0.01 -17.49 7.89
C ARG A 106 0.49 -16.14 8.40
N LEU A 107 -0.20 -15.05 8.08
CA LEU A 107 0.17 -13.69 8.46
C LEU A 107 -0.37 -13.35 9.85
N ARG A 108 0.40 -12.59 10.60
CA ARG A 108 0.11 -12.20 11.98
C ARG A 108 0.20 -10.69 12.12
N VAL A 109 -0.55 -10.15 13.08
CA VAL A 109 -0.44 -8.73 13.45
C VAL A 109 1.00 -8.40 13.81
N GLY A 110 1.52 -7.34 13.19
CA GLY A 110 2.91 -6.89 13.32
C GLY A 110 3.81 -7.27 12.15
N ASP A 111 3.45 -8.27 11.34
CA ASP A 111 4.24 -8.69 10.17
C ASP A 111 4.38 -7.53 9.18
N LEU A 112 5.58 -7.37 8.62
CA LEU A 112 5.82 -6.49 7.48
C LEU A 112 5.68 -7.30 6.19
N VAL A 113 4.84 -6.79 5.28
CA VAL A 113 4.55 -7.39 3.99
C VAL A 113 4.82 -6.38 2.87
N TRP A 114 5.08 -6.89 1.67
CA TRP A 114 5.20 -6.08 0.46
C TRP A 114 4.34 -6.68 -0.66
N GLY A 115 3.80 -5.83 -1.53
CA GLY A 115 2.91 -6.28 -2.60
C GLY A 115 2.27 -5.11 -3.35
N GLN A 116 1.38 -5.43 -4.30
CA GLN A 116 0.56 -4.51 -5.09
C GLN A 116 -0.92 -4.68 -4.74
#